data_AF-A0A7J4IAZ8-F1
#
_entry.id   AF-A0A7J4IAZ8-F1
#
_cell.length_a   1.000
_cell.length_b   1.000
_cell.length_c   1.000
_cell.angle_alpha   90.00
_cell.angle_beta   90.00
_cell.angle_gamma   90.00
#
_symmetry.space_group_name_H-M   'P 1'
#
loop_
_entity.id
_entity.type
_entity.pdbx_description
1 polymer ?
#
loop_
_entity_poly.entity_id
_entity_poly.type
_entity_poly.pdbx_seq_one_letter_code
_entity_poly.pdbx_strand_id
1 'polypeptide(L)' 'MKYIFTAHGHPNILATHRTTLEITKDSELTTRGNCVVAVAADFSLIRSREKSAATATTQFPLVVSSESLVIS' A
#
# COMPACT_ATOMS: atom_id res chain seq x y z
N MET A 1 -1.95 10.19 -14.00
CA MET A 1 -2.96 9.68 -13.05
C MET A 1 -2.34 9.69 -11.65
N LYS A 2 -2.97 10.31 -10.65
CA LYS A 2 -2.48 10.34 -9.26
C LYS A 2 -3.52 9.67 -8.37
N TYR A 3 -3.13 8.64 -7.63
CA TYR A 3 -3.96 8.00 -6.61
C TYR A 3 -3.37 8.32 -5.24
N ILE A 4 -4.21 8.81 -4.33
CA ILE A 4 -3.82 9.15 -2.96
C ILE A 4 -4.76 8.39 -2.06
N PHE A 5 -4.21 7.67 -1.10
CA PHE A 5 -4.93 6.96 -0.07
C PHE A 5 -4.12 7.06 1.23
N THR A 6 -4.80 6.94 2.36
CA THR A 6 -4.20 6.83 3.68
C THR A 6 -4.17 5.38 4.11
N ALA A 7 -3.17 5.03 4.90
CA ALA A 7 -3.02 3.71 5.51
C ALA A 7 -2.20 3.86 6.79
N HIS A 8 -2.22 2.83 7.62
CA HIS A 8 -1.65 2.86 8.95
C HIS A 8 -0.56 1.81 9.12
N GLY A 9 0.41 2.09 10.00
CA GLY A 9 1.34 1.07 10.47
C GLY A 9 0.64 0.08 11.41
N HIS A 10 1.26 -1.08 11.61
CA HIS A 10 0.80 -2.11 12.54
C HIS A 10 2.02 -2.80 13.16
N PRO A 11 2.01 -3.11 14.46
CA PRO A 11 3.18 -3.66 15.17
C PRO A 11 3.70 -4.98 14.59
N ASN A 12 2.82 -5.78 13.97
CA ASN A 12 3.17 -7.05 13.33
C ASN A 12 3.68 -6.93 11.88
N ILE A 13 3.90 -5.71 11.36
CA ILE A 13 4.44 -5.53 10.01
C ILE A 13 5.92 -5.88 9.98
N LEU A 14 6.28 -6.80 9.09
CA LEU A 14 7.66 -7.17 8.84
C LEU A 14 8.21 -6.54 7.55
N ALA A 15 7.39 -6.44 6.49
CA ALA A 15 7.77 -5.86 5.20
C ALA A 15 9.08 -6.41 4.59
N THR A 16 9.42 -7.68 4.86
CA THR A 16 10.70 -8.29 4.45
C THR A 16 10.63 -9.05 3.12
N HIS A 17 9.44 -9.17 2.51
CA HIS A 17 9.32 -9.84 1.22
C HIS A 17 10.04 -9.04 0.11
N ARG A 18 10.93 -9.71 -0.63
CA ARG A 18 11.89 -9.03 -1.51
C ARG A 18 11.32 -8.47 -2.81
N THR A 19 10.19 -9.02 -3.26
CA THR A 19 9.67 -8.78 -4.61
C THR A 19 8.22 -8.33 -4.63
N THR A 20 7.55 -8.31 -3.48
CA THR A 20 6.13 -7.94 -3.39
C THR A 20 5.90 -7.03 -2.20
N LEU A 21 4.90 -6.17 -2.36
CA LEU A 21 4.45 -5.22 -1.37
C LEU A 21 2.92 -5.27 -1.37
N GLU A 22 2.32 -5.28 -0.18
CA GLU A 22 0.88 -5.35 0.00
C GLU A 22 0.40 -4.27 0.98
N ILE A 23 -0.70 -3.62 0.63
CA ILE A 23 -1.41 -2.66 1.48
C ILE A 23 -2.84 -3.17 1.60
N THR A 24 -3.28 -3.44 2.82
CA THR A 24 -4.58 -4.06 3.09
C THR A 24 -5.56 -3.09 3.74
N LYS A 25 -6.86 -3.34 3.54
CA LYS A 25 -7.95 -2.67 4.27
C LYS A 25 -8.18 -3.26 5.66
N ASP A 26 -7.74 -4.49 5.88
CA ASP A 26 -7.88 -5.14 7.17
C ASP A 26 -7.04 -4.37 8.19
N SER A 27 -7.59 -4.13 9.38
CA SER A 27 -6.89 -3.45 10.46
C SER A 27 -5.98 -4.40 11.25
N GLU A 28 -6.34 -5.68 11.29
CA GLU A 28 -5.64 -6.72 12.04
C GLU A 28 -4.65 -7.47 11.15
N LEU A 29 -3.40 -7.58 11.62
CA LEU A 29 -2.38 -8.34 10.91
C LEU A 29 -1.77 -9.41 11.80
N THR A 30 -1.79 -10.65 11.33
CA THR A 30 -1.01 -11.74 11.94
C THR A 30 0.45 -11.65 11.50
N THR A 31 1.37 -12.14 12.34
CA THR A 31 2.81 -12.16 12.04
C THR A 31 3.21 -13.07 10.86
N ARG A 32 2.26 -13.79 10.26
CA ARG A 32 2.52 -14.68 9.12
C ARG A 32 2.69 -13.93 7.80
N GLY A 33 2.18 -12.71 7.69
CA GLY A 33 2.31 -11.89 6.48
C GLY A 33 3.59 -11.06 6.50
N ASN A 34 4.55 -11.36 5.61
CA ASN A 34 5.80 -10.59 5.50
C ASN A 34 5.85 -9.61 4.31
N CYS A 35 4.83 -9.61 3.45
CA CYS A 35 4.69 -8.69 2.33
C CYS A 35 3.84 -7.44 2.63
N VAL A 36 3.10 -7.43 3.75
CA VAL A 36 2.26 -6.30 4.15
C VAL A 36 3.13 -5.16 4.67
N VAL A 37 2.89 -3.94 4.18
CA VAL A 37 3.61 -2.72 4.58
C VAL A 37 2.72 -1.64 5.21
N ALA A 38 1.40 -1.75 5.05
CA ALA A 38 0.43 -0.90 5.74
C ALA A 38 -0.95 -1.60 5.81
N VAL A 39 -1.73 -1.25 6.83
CA VAL A 39 -3.06 -1.80 7.16
C VAL A 39 -4.12 -0.70 7.17
N ALA A 40 -5.38 -1.09 7.32
CA ALA A 40 -6.52 -0.16 7.46
C ALA A 40 -6.57 0.92 6.36
N ALA A 41 -6.18 0.56 5.14
CA ALA A 41 -6.08 1.52 4.06
C ALA A 41 -7.45 1.98 3.56
N ASP A 42 -7.58 3.27 3.31
CA ASP A 42 -8.86 3.91 2.96
C ASP A 42 -9.19 3.89 1.45
N PHE A 43 -8.52 3.06 0.66
CA PHE A 43 -8.72 3.04 -0.79
C PHE A 43 -10.17 2.66 -1.15
N SER A 44 -11.00 3.64 -1.50
CA SER A 44 -12.26 3.35 -2.18
C SER A 44 -11.92 2.96 -3.61
N LEU A 45 -12.43 1.82 -4.10
CA LEU A 45 -12.33 1.49 -5.51
C LEU A 45 -13.15 2.54 -6.28
N ILE A 46 -12.51 3.64 -6.69
CA ILE A 46 -13.08 4.48 -7.73
C ILE A 46 -13.04 3.60 -8.96
N ARG A 47 -14.20 3.05 -9.31
CA ARG A 47 -14.44 2.29 -10.54
C ARG A 47 -14.35 3.27 -11.71
N SER A 48 -13.14 3.76 -11.98
CA SER A 48 -12.87 4.54 -13.17
C SER A 48 -13.04 3.59 -14.36
N ARG A 49 -14.00 3.90 -15.23
CA ARG A 49 -14.25 3.19 -16.50
C ARG A 49 -13.14 3.42 -17.54
N GLU A 50 -12.03 4.01 -17.13
CA GLU A 50 -10.89 4.25 -17.99
C GLU A 50 -10.08 2.96 -18.09
N LYS A 51 -10.15 2.32 -19.25
CA LYS A 51 -9.26 1.21 -19.59
C LYS A 51 -7.84 1.77 -19.52
N SER A 52 -7.09 1.48 -18.46
CA SER A 52 -5.64 1.62 -18.48
C SER A 52 -5.15 0.72 -19.60
N ALA A 53 -4.81 1.33 -20.75
CA ALA A 53 -4.37 0.61 -21.93
C ALA A 53 -3.16 -0.26 -21.52
N ALA A 54 -3.31 -1.58 -21.60
CA ALA A 54 -2.36 -2.58 -21.13
C ALA A 54 -1.07 -2.67 -21.97
N THR A 55 -0.69 -1.60 -22.69
CA THR A 55 0.28 -1.67 -23.80
C THR A 55 1.47 -0.72 -23.66
N ALA A 56 1.56 0.07 -22.59
CA ALA A 56 2.77 0.84 -22.31
C ALA A 56 3.30 0.51 -20.92
N THR A 57 4.61 0.30 -20.80
CA THR A 57 5.33 0.23 -19.52
C THR A 57 5.05 1.51 -18.75
N THR A 58 3.99 1.53 -17.96
CA THR A 58 3.53 2.70 -17.24
C THR A 58 4.16 2.63 -15.86
N GLN A 59 5.11 3.52 -15.60
CA GLN A 59 5.75 3.62 -14.30
C GLN A 59 4.84 4.39 -13.36
N PHE A 60 4.49 3.76 -12.23
CA PHE A 60 3.72 4.38 -11.15
C PHE A 60 4.62 4.56 -9.94
N PRO A 61 5.29 5.72 -9.79
CA PRO A 61 6.10 5.98 -8.60
C PRO A 61 5.20 6.04 -7.36
N LEU A 62 5.49 5.18 -6.37
CA LEU A 62 4.88 5.23 -5.06
C LEU A 62 5.62 6.29 -4.22
N VAL A 63 4.93 7.37 -3.85
CA VAL A 63 5.44 8.37 -2.92
C VAL A 63 4.75 8.16 -1.57
N VAL A 64 5.53 7.81 -0.55
CA VAL A 64 5.04 7.67 0.83
C VAL A 64 5.40 8.94 1.59
N SER A 65 4.43 9.52 2.29
CA SER A 65 4.63 10.69 3.14
C SER A 65 4.04 10.39 4.51
N SER A 66 4.82 10.59 5.57
CA SER A 66 4.37 10.46 6.95
C SER A 66 4.76 11.71 7.74
N GLU A 67 3.84 12.22 8.55
CA GLU A 67 4.07 13.43 9.36
C GLU A 67 4.82 13.12 10.67
N SER A 68 5.03 11.83 11.00
CA SER A 68 5.73 11.40 12.20
C SER A 68 6.35 10.01 12.00
N LEU A 69 7.52 9.96 11.37
CA LEU A 69 8.34 8.74 11.35
C LEU A 69 9.13 8.66 12.66
N VAL A 70 8.54 8.06 13.70
CA VAL A 70 9.27 7.72 14.92
C VAL A 70 10.01 6.41 14.65
N ILE A 71 11.31 6.51 14.34
CA ILE A 71 12.21 5.36 14.35
C ILE A 71 12.66 5.19 15.80
N SER A 72 12.01 4.29 16.54
CA SER A 72 12.45 3.86 17.87
C SER A 72 13.51 2.77 17.80
#